data_AF-A0A9Y2JUR6-F1
#
_entry.id   AF-A0A9Y2JUR6-F1
#
_cell.length_a   1.000
_cell.length_b   1.000
_cell.length_c   1.000
_cell.angle_alpha   90.00
_cell.angle_beta   90.00
_cell.angle_gamma   90.00
#
_symmetry.space_group_name_H-M   'P 1'
#
loop_
_entity.id
_entity.type
_entity.pdbx_description
1 polymer ?
#
loop_
_entity_poly.entity_id
_entity_poly.type
_entity_poly.pdbx_seq_one_letter_code
_entity_poly.pdbx_strand_id
1 'polypeptide(L)'
;MPLPSLGRLSSRTNLKAASSGRHRGAAKPADDGVVEDKELTSYLAALAPDADNESTGTGKRFGEAQVIQLRMSLIANQQLKDIAADRDISPQALAQEWILERLNWEGQASSLQDQRQQAGDLGDLTDLTDEFHFPADAFDAPAVGRR
;
A
#
# COMPACT_ATOMS: atom_id res chain seq x y z
N MET A 1 21.76 -50.80 22.54
CA MET A 1 22.71 -49.73 22.90
C MET A 1 22.12 -48.38 22.47
N PRO A 2 21.56 -47.54 23.38
CA PRO A 2 21.15 -46.19 23.03
C PRO A 2 22.31 -45.18 23.20
N LEU A 3 22.47 -44.23 22.28
CA LEU A 3 23.44 -43.14 22.34
C LEU A 3 22.82 -41.84 22.93
N PRO A 4 23.60 -41.01 23.63
CA PRO A 4 23.12 -39.91 24.47
C PRO A 4 22.75 -38.61 23.72
N SER A 5 21.80 -37.88 24.30
CA SER A 5 21.35 -36.54 23.91
C SER A 5 22.43 -35.48 24.18
N LEU A 6 22.80 -34.72 23.15
CA LEU A 6 23.64 -33.54 23.29
C LEU A 6 22.76 -32.30 23.46
N GLY A 7 22.61 -31.87 24.72
CA GLY A 7 22.02 -30.59 25.08
C GLY A 7 22.81 -29.42 24.50
N ARG A 8 22.12 -28.49 23.83
CA ARG A 8 22.69 -27.20 23.44
C ARG A 8 22.58 -26.23 24.62
N LEU A 9 23.70 -26.06 25.31
CA LEU A 9 23.93 -25.01 26.28
C LEU A 9 24.01 -23.66 25.54
N SER A 10 22.94 -22.89 25.59
CA SER A 10 22.93 -21.46 25.27
C SER A 10 23.66 -20.71 26.38
N SER A 11 24.75 -20.01 26.03
CA SER A 11 25.10 -18.66 26.52
C SER A 11 26.55 -18.36 26.14
N ARG A 12 26.75 -17.85 24.93
CA ARG A 12 28.00 -17.20 24.54
C ARG A 12 27.69 -15.74 24.27
N THR A 13 28.33 -14.88 25.05
CA THR A 13 28.93 -13.57 24.72
C THR A 13 28.72 -12.56 25.85
N ASN A 14 29.52 -12.67 26.92
CA ASN A 14 29.80 -11.51 27.76
C ASN A 14 30.81 -10.64 27.00
N LEU A 15 30.31 -9.81 26.08
CA LEU A 15 31.12 -8.77 25.45
C LEU A 15 31.50 -7.77 26.54
N LYS A 16 32.80 -7.66 26.78
CA LYS A 16 33.43 -6.70 27.69
C LYS A 16 32.95 -5.29 27.34
N ALA A 17 32.39 -4.58 28.32
CA ALA A 17 32.00 -3.18 28.19
C ALA A 17 33.20 -2.36 27.69
N ALA A 18 33.05 -1.74 26.53
CA ALA A 18 34.01 -0.76 26.02
C ALA A 18 33.98 0.43 26.98
N SER A 19 35.07 0.59 27.74
CA SER A 19 35.32 1.77 28.57
C SER A 19 35.10 3.01 27.73
N SER A 20 34.16 3.83 28.18
CA SER A 20 33.83 5.13 27.65
C SER A 20 35.03 6.08 27.67
N GLY A 21 35.04 6.95 26.67
CA GLY A 21 36.15 7.78 26.26
C GLY A 21 36.76 8.66 27.35
N ARG A 22 38.09 8.77 27.30
CA ARG A 22 38.86 9.82 27.99
C ARG A 22 39.92 10.40 27.07
N HIS A 23 39.53 10.88 25.88
CA HIS A 23 40.40 11.73 25.05
C HIS A 23 39.57 12.73 24.27
N ARG A 24 39.03 13.74 24.95
CA ARG A 24 38.80 15.04 24.31
C ARG A 24 39.32 16.11 25.24
N GLY A 25 40.49 16.63 24.89
CA GLY A 25 41.03 17.84 25.49
C GLY A 25 40.01 18.96 25.36
N ALA A 26 39.98 19.83 26.36
CA ALA A 26 39.22 21.06 26.33
C ALA A 26 39.74 21.94 25.18
N ALA A 27 39.12 21.82 24.01
CA ALA A 27 39.22 22.82 22.96
C ALA A 27 38.19 23.91 23.30
N LYS A 28 38.74 25.07 23.66
CA LYS A 28 38.10 26.38 23.72
C LYS A 28 37.07 26.53 22.58
N PRO A 29 35.85 27.07 22.82
CA PRO A 29 34.97 27.41 21.72
C PRO A 29 35.62 28.58 20.97
N ALA A 30 36.28 28.28 19.87
CA ALA A 30 36.51 29.27 18.84
C ALA A 30 35.14 29.49 18.20
N ASP A 31 34.56 30.64 18.51
CA ASP A 31 33.54 31.30 17.71
C ASP A 31 34.18 31.61 16.35
N ASP A 32 34.23 30.59 15.50
CA ASP A 32 34.63 30.69 14.11
C ASP A 32 33.36 30.41 13.32
N GLY A 33 32.83 31.44 12.68
CA GLY A 33 31.57 31.39 11.96
C GLY A 33 31.58 30.22 11.00
N VAL A 34 30.78 29.20 11.31
CA VAL A 34 30.53 28.09 10.40
C VAL A 34 29.75 28.68 9.24
N VAL A 35 30.47 29.22 8.25
CA VAL A 35 29.92 29.44 6.92
C VAL A 35 29.69 28.03 6.40
N GLU A 36 28.48 27.52 6.62
CA GLU A 36 28.04 26.24 6.08
C GLU A 36 28.34 26.28 4.58
N ASP A 37 29.35 25.51 4.16
CA ASP A 37 29.76 25.44 2.77
C ASP A 37 28.61 24.77 2.01
N LYS A 38 27.72 25.61 1.46
CA LYS A 38 26.47 25.17 0.85
C LYS A 38 26.73 24.25 -0.34
N GLU A 39 27.82 24.49 -1.06
CA GLU A 39 28.27 23.65 -2.16
C GLU A 39 28.63 22.26 -1.64
N LEU A 40 29.46 22.19 -0.58
CA LEU A 40 29.83 20.93 0.08
C LEU A 40 28.59 20.21 0.64
N THR A 41 27.69 20.94 1.28
CA THR A 41 26.46 20.40 1.88
C THR A 41 25.53 19.83 0.81
N SER A 42 25.40 20.51 -0.35
CA SER A 42 24.64 20.01 -1.49
C SER A 42 25.28 18.79 -2.13
N TYR A 43 26.62 18.77 -2.26
CA TYR A 43 27.35 17.61 -2.78
C TYR A 43 27.19 16.39 -1.86
N LEU A 44 27.24 16.59 -0.54
CA LEU A 44 27.00 15.53 0.43
C LEU A 44 25.55 15.07 0.44
N ALA A 45 24.58 15.95 0.22
CA ALA A 45 23.17 15.58 0.08
C ALA A 45 22.90 14.78 -1.21
N ALA A 46 23.57 15.14 -2.32
CA ALA A 46 23.43 14.43 -3.60
C ALA A 46 24.14 13.06 -3.61
N LEU A 47 25.24 12.92 -2.85
CA LEU A 47 25.97 11.66 -2.70
C LEU A 47 25.46 10.81 -1.52
N ALA A 48 24.71 11.42 -0.59
CA ALA A 48 23.98 10.66 0.41
C ALA A 48 23.03 9.73 -0.37
N PRO A 49 23.18 8.40 -0.26
CA PRO A 49 22.21 7.49 -0.85
C PRO A 49 20.85 7.94 -0.32
N ASP A 50 19.84 8.02 -1.20
CA ASP A 50 18.47 8.34 -0.81
C ASP A 50 18.21 7.63 0.51
N ALA A 51 17.98 8.41 1.57
CA ALA A 51 17.73 7.88 2.89
C ALA A 51 16.31 7.28 2.94
N ASP A 52 15.91 6.59 1.87
CA ASP A 52 14.98 5.48 1.86
C ASP A 52 15.62 4.36 2.69
N ASN A 53 15.60 4.65 3.98
CA ASN A 53 15.78 3.71 5.03
C ASN A 53 14.53 2.82 4.98
N GLU A 54 14.50 1.89 4.02
CA GLU A 54 13.63 0.73 3.96
C GLU A 54 14.01 -0.22 5.10
N SER A 55 14.01 0.33 6.32
CA SER A 55 14.16 -0.37 7.55
C SER A 55 12.81 -0.96 7.87
N THR A 56 12.66 -2.25 7.55
CA THR A 56 11.61 -3.14 8.07
C THR A 56 11.77 -3.39 9.59
N GLY A 57 12.54 -2.55 10.28
CA GLY A 57 12.76 -2.56 11.73
C GLY A 57 11.63 -1.86 12.49
N THR A 58 10.65 -2.65 12.91
CA THR A 58 9.83 -2.45 14.12
C THR A 58 9.09 -1.10 14.28
N GLY A 59 7.86 -1.06 13.75
CA GLY A 59 6.73 -0.50 14.50
C GLY A 59 6.35 0.96 14.27
N LYS A 60 5.86 1.31 13.06
CA LYS A 60 4.76 2.29 12.78
C LYS A 60 4.66 2.73 11.32
N ARG A 61 5.57 2.31 10.43
CA ARG A 61 5.67 2.80 9.04
C ARG A 61 4.90 1.98 8.00
N PHE A 62 4.48 0.76 8.31
CA PHE A 62 3.51 0.05 7.48
C PHE A 62 2.15 0.71 7.69
N GLY A 63 1.82 1.72 6.89
CA GLY A 63 0.52 2.41 6.95
C GLY A 63 -0.59 1.37 6.97
N GLU A 64 -1.33 1.29 8.07
CA GLU A 64 -2.44 0.35 8.35
C GLU A 64 -2.37 -1.05 7.72
N ALA A 65 -1.18 -1.60 7.48
CA ALA A 65 -1.06 -2.87 6.79
C ALA A 65 -1.47 -3.98 7.78
N GLN A 66 -2.72 -4.40 7.67
CA GLN A 66 -3.27 -5.44 8.53
C GLN A 66 -2.74 -6.80 8.06
N VAL A 67 -2.04 -7.49 8.96
CA VAL A 67 -1.63 -8.88 8.72
C VAL A 67 -2.80 -9.79 9.08
N ILE A 68 -3.42 -10.39 8.08
CA ILE A 68 -4.54 -11.32 8.25
C ILE A 68 -4.02 -12.76 8.15
N GLN A 69 -4.25 -13.57 9.19
CA GLN A 69 -3.91 -14.99 9.17
C GLN A 69 -5.06 -15.82 8.58
N LEU A 70 -4.81 -16.47 7.44
CA LEU A 70 -5.77 -17.39 6.82
C LEU A 70 -5.70 -18.78 7.46
N ARG A 71 -6.82 -19.25 8.03
CA ARG A 71 -6.97 -20.62 8.53
C ARG A 71 -7.90 -21.40 7.61
N MET A 72 -7.46 -22.59 7.19
CA MET A 72 -8.20 -23.45 6.25
C MET A 72 -8.34 -24.86 6.82
N SER A 73 -9.33 -25.60 6.33
CA SER A 73 -9.43 -27.04 6.61
C SER A 73 -8.25 -27.80 5.99
N LEU A 74 -7.93 -28.97 6.52
CA LEU A 74 -6.83 -29.79 6.04
C LEU A 74 -6.96 -30.12 4.54
N ILE A 75 -8.16 -30.51 4.11
CA ILE A 75 -8.45 -30.88 2.71
C ILE A 75 -8.24 -29.67 1.80
N ALA A 76 -8.77 -28.50 2.16
CA ALA A 76 -8.63 -27.30 1.36
C ALA A 76 -7.16 -26.84 1.27
N ASN A 77 -6.39 -26.98 2.36
CA ASN A 77 -4.96 -26.67 2.35
C ASN A 77 -4.17 -27.62 1.43
N GLN A 78 -4.52 -28.90 1.41
CA GLN A 78 -3.88 -29.87 0.52
C GLN A 78 -4.18 -29.53 -0.95
N GLN A 79 -5.44 -29.27 -1.28
CA GLN A 79 -5.83 -28.87 -2.64
C GLN A 79 -5.10 -27.60 -3.11
N LEU A 80 -4.97 -26.60 -2.23
CA LEU A 80 -4.22 -25.39 -2.54
C LEU A 80 -2.75 -25.70 -2.85
N LYS A 81 -2.12 -26.60 -2.09
CA LYS A 81 -0.73 -27.01 -2.32
C LYS A 81 -0.56 -27.74 -3.64
N ASP A 82 -1.47 -28.64 -3.97
CA ASP A 82 -1.42 -29.41 -5.22
C ASP A 82 -1.54 -28.46 -6.43
N ILE A 83 -2.52 -27.56 -6.42
CA ILE A 83 -2.71 -26.56 -7.49
C ILE A 83 -1.53 -25.59 -7.58
N ALA A 84 -0.96 -25.19 -6.44
CA ALA A 84 0.21 -24.32 -6.42
C ALA A 84 1.45 -25.00 -7.02
N ALA A 85 1.64 -26.30 -6.72
CA ALA A 85 2.70 -27.11 -7.30
C ALA A 85 2.55 -27.25 -8.82
N ASP A 86 1.33 -27.51 -9.31
CA ASP A 86 1.06 -27.62 -10.75
C ASP A 86 1.35 -26.32 -11.52
N ARG A 87 1.30 -25.17 -10.83
CA ARG A 87 1.54 -23.84 -11.41
C ARG A 87 2.95 -23.30 -11.15
N ASP A 88 3.79 -24.03 -10.43
CA ASP A 88 5.12 -23.58 -9.97
C ASP A 88 5.08 -22.29 -9.12
N ILE A 89 4.05 -22.14 -8.28
CA ILE A 89 3.86 -20.97 -7.40
C ILE A 89 3.84 -21.40 -5.93
N SER A 90 4.21 -20.51 -5.02
CA SER A 90 4.04 -20.79 -3.59
C SER A 90 2.55 -20.84 -3.19
N PRO A 91 2.13 -21.76 -2.29
CA PRO A 91 0.74 -21.84 -1.85
C PRO A 91 0.21 -20.53 -1.23
N GLN A 92 1.08 -19.79 -0.54
CA GLN A 92 0.72 -18.50 0.05
C GLN A 92 0.44 -17.44 -1.02
N ALA A 93 1.29 -17.35 -2.05
CA ALA A 93 1.09 -16.40 -3.14
C ALA A 93 -0.19 -16.72 -3.93
N LEU A 94 -0.45 -18.00 -4.20
CA LEU A 94 -1.69 -18.42 -4.89
C LEU A 94 -2.95 -18.05 -4.08
N ALA A 95 -2.93 -18.26 -2.75
CA ALA A 95 -4.04 -17.86 -1.90
C ALA A 95 -4.27 -16.35 -1.92
N GLN A 96 -3.19 -15.56 -1.89
CA GLN A 96 -3.27 -14.10 -1.96
C GLN A 96 -3.87 -13.65 -3.30
N GLU A 97 -3.40 -14.22 -4.41
CA GLU A 97 -3.90 -13.94 -5.75
C GLU A 97 -5.41 -14.19 -5.84
N TRP A 98 -5.88 -15.36 -5.43
CA TRP A 98 -7.31 -15.68 -5.48
C TRP A 98 -8.17 -14.81 -4.58
N ILE A 99 -7.67 -14.41 -3.42
CA ILE A 99 -8.38 -13.47 -2.54
C ILE A 99 -8.53 -12.11 -3.24
N LEU A 100 -7.44 -11.59 -3.83
CA LEU A 100 -7.46 -10.32 -4.55
C LEU A 100 -8.36 -10.38 -5.78
N GLU A 101 -8.30 -11.48 -6.54
CA GLU A 101 -9.19 -11.74 -7.65
C GLU A 101 -10.64 -11.73 -7.17
N ARG A 102 -11.00 -12.50 -6.14
CA ARG A 102 -12.38 -12.54 -5.65
C ARG A 102 -12.88 -11.16 -5.18
N LEU A 103 -12.04 -10.39 -4.50
CA LEU A 103 -12.38 -9.04 -4.05
C LEU A 103 -12.62 -8.08 -5.22
N ASN A 104 -11.80 -8.17 -6.28
CA ASN A 104 -11.98 -7.38 -7.48
C ASN A 104 -13.33 -7.68 -8.16
N TRP A 105 -13.69 -8.96 -8.27
CA TRP A 105 -14.99 -9.37 -8.83
C TRP A 105 -16.16 -8.85 -7.99
N GLU A 106 -16.06 -8.91 -6.67
CA GLU A 106 -17.09 -8.40 -5.76
C GLU A 106 -17.25 -6.88 -5.88
N GLY A 107 -16.13 -6.13 -5.91
CA GLY A 107 -16.16 -4.68 -6.06
C GLY A 107 -16.77 -4.23 -7.39
N GLN A 108 -16.46 -4.93 -8.48
CA GLN A 108 -17.08 -4.69 -9.78
C GLN A 108 -18.59 -4.96 -9.74
N ALA A 109 -19.01 -6.08 -9.14
CA ALA A 109 -20.42 -6.43 -9.02
C ALA A 109 -21.22 -5.38 -8.22
N SER A 110 -20.68 -4.88 -7.11
CA SER A 110 -21.30 -3.81 -6.32
C SER A 110 -21.41 -2.50 -7.12
N SER A 111 -20.35 -2.10 -7.82
CA SER A 111 -20.38 -0.85 -8.60
C SER A 111 -21.45 -0.85 -9.72
N LEU A 112 -21.69 -2.01 -10.34
CA LEU A 112 -22.74 -2.18 -11.34
C LEU A 112 -24.15 -2.12 -10.72
N GLN A 113 -24.31 -2.61 -9.50
CA GLN A 113 -25.58 -2.49 -8.76
C GLN A 113 -25.84 -1.03 -8.37
N ASP A 114 -24.84 -0.32 -7.89
CA ASP A 114 -24.95 1.11 -7.54
C ASP A 114 -25.29 1.95 -8.76
N GLN A 115 -24.64 1.70 -9.91
CA GLN A 115 -24.96 2.39 -11.16
C GLN A 115 -26.40 2.11 -11.61
N ARG A 116 -26.91 0.88 -11.44
CA ARG A 116 -28.32 0.55 -11.74
C ARG A 116 -29.30 1.23 -10.80
N GLN A 117 -28.97 1.33 -9.51
CA GLN A 117 -29.80 2.03 -8.55
C GLN A 117 -29.82 3.54 -8.83
N GLN A 118 -28.67 4.14 -9.11
CA GLN A 118 -28.57 5.54 -9.51
C GLN A 118 -29.25 5.81 -10.85
N ALA A 119 -29.18 4.90 -11.82
CA ALA A 119 -29.91 5.05 -13.09
C ALA A 119 -31.42 4.85 -12.93
N GLY A 120 -31.86 4.03 -11.97
CA GLY A 120 -33.27 3.89 -11.61
C GLY A 120 -33.81 5.13 -10.88
N ASP A 121 -33.03 5.68 -9.95
CA ASP A 121 -33.34 6.91 -9.20
C ASP A 121 -33.28 8.15 -10.11
N LEU A 122 -32.28 8.23 -10.99
CA LEU A 122 -32.20 9.25 -12.03
C LEU A 122 -33.29 9.03 -13.10
N GLY A 123 -33.72 7.80 -13.35
CA GLY A 123 -34.85 7.46 -14.23
C GLY A 123 -36.17 8.04 -13.72
N ASP A 124 -36.41 7.93 -12.42
CA ASP A 124 -37.56 8.51 -11.71
C ASP A 124 -37.50 10.05 -11.66
N LEU A 125 -36.28 10.63 -11.65
CA LEU A 125 -36.04 12.07 -11.76
C LEU A 125 -36.04 12.60 -13.21
N THR A 126 -35.69 11.77 -14.21
CA THR A 126 -35.77 12.16 -15.63
C THR A 126 -37.22 12.20 -16.13
N ASP A 127 -38.12 11.46 -15.50
CA ASP A 127 -39.58 11.55 -15.74
C ASP A 127 -40.18 12.86 -15.16
N LEU A 128 -39.42 13.56 -14.29
CA LEU A 128 -39.75 14.89 -13.75
C LEU A 128 -39.10 16.04 -14.54
N THR A 129 -38.03 15.78 -15.29
CA THR A 129 -37.50 16.75 -16.24
C THR A 129 -38.33 16.69 -17.51
N ASP A 130 -39.29 17.59 -17.64
CA ASP A 130 -40.01 17.89 -18.88
C ASP A 130 -38.98 18.20 -19.97
N GLU A 131 -38.52 17.17 -20.68
CA GLU A 131 -37.52 17.27 -21.73
C GLU A 131 -38.15 18.06 -22.88
N PHE A 132 -37.87 19.36 -22.89
CA PHE A 132 -38.38 20.28 -23.90
C PHE A 132 -37.81 19.89 -25.28
N HIS A 133 -38.56 19.09 -26.01
CA HIS A 133 -38.22 18.69 -27.36
C HIS A 133 -38.49 19.88 -28.29
N PHE A 134 -37.43 20.59 -28.70
CA PHE A 134 -37.55 21.66 -29.68
C PHE A 134 -37.92 21.06 -31.05
N PRO A 135 -39.11 21.35 -31.61
CA PRO A 135 -39.42 20.92 -32.96
C PRO A 135 -38.46 21.61 -33.93
N ALA A 136 -37.85 20.84 -34.83
CA ALA A 136 -36.84 21.31 -35.78
C ALA A 136 -37.34 22.47 -36.67
N ASP A 137 -38.66 22.60 -36.83
CA ASP A 137 -39.30 23.62 -37.66
C ASP A 137 -39.63 24.92 -36.89
N ALA A 138 -39.27 25.03 -35.60
CA ALA A 138 -39.58 26.20 -34.78
C ALA A 138 -38.98 27.51 -35.32
N PHE A 139 -37.89 27.42 -36.09
CA PHE A 139 -37.19 28.58 -36.64
C PHE A 139 -37.66 29.01 -38.03
N ASP A 140 -38.54 28.24 -38.69
CA ASP A 140 -38.97 28.51 -40.07
C ASP A 140 -40.35 29.21 -40.16
N ALA A 141 -40.94 29.57 -39.01
CA ALA A 141 -42.18 30.33 -38.97
C ALA A 141 -41.91 31.82 -39.27
N PRO A 142 -42.49 32.42 -40.33
CA PRO A 142 -42.32 33.84 -40.58
C PRO A 142 -42.99 34.63 -39.46
N ALA A 143 -42.24 35.55 -38.84
CA ALA A 143 -42.77 36.46 -37.83
C ALA A 143 -43.90 37.31 -38.43
N VAL A 144 -45.15 36.88 -38.21
CA VAL A 144 -46.34 37.66 -38.57
C VAL A 144 -46.37 38.86 -37.62
N GLY A 145 -45.86 39.98 -38.12
CA GLY A 145 -45.87 41.27 -37.43
C GLY A 145 -47.30 41.65 -37.05
N ARG A 146 -47.57 41.69 -35.74
CA ARG A 146 -48.73 42.40 -35.22
C ARG A 146 -48.50 43.91 -35.37
N ARG A 147 -49.39 44.55 -36.12
CA ARG A 147 -49.58 46.01 -36.14
C ARG A 147 -50.18 46.49 -34.83
#